data_AF-A0A6S7L3D0-F1
#
_entry.id   AF-A0A6S7L3D0-F1
#
_cell.length_a   1.000
_cell.length_b   1.000
_cell.length_c   1.000
_cell.angle_alpha   90.00
_cell.angle_beta   90.00
_cell.angle_gamma   90.00
#
_symmetry.space_group_name_H-M   'P 1'
#
loop_
_entity.id
_entity.type
_entity.pdbx_description
1 polymer ?
#
loop_
_entity_poly.entity_id
_entity_poly.type
_entity_poly.pdbx_seq_one_letter_code
_entity_poly.pdbx_strand_id
1 'polypeptide(L)'
;KCLTIASACNLVFRTNFLKENTIAILPPHGYHPGIKQSNIALKWLSYTAEKNDVYIRHKRNGGEKTVGQYSLDGYDEETHTAYEFHGCFWHGCLKCYARDTVNKVSEKTMHDLHQATMEKTQYLKDRGLHVVEMWECDMKKELEHDEDMKQYFEDYDVVDPLEPRHAFYGGRTNATKLFHECKEDEKIRYVDFTSLYPWCNKMTKTVIGRPRIITENFDDITTYFGLIKCTVLPPRGLFHPVLPYRTQGKLMFPLCKACADTCNQAPCTHSERERAIQGTRCSVELEKALEKGYHILQMHEVWHFPETSDALFKDYVDTFLKIKQESSGYPKNCVTEEQKQQYVDEYLAVEGIQLDREKIEHNPGMRALSKLMLNSFWGMYFLNGNVLARTAR
;
A
#
# COMPACT_ATOMS: atom_id res chain seq x y z
N LYS A 1 -7.47 -28.28 -3.28
CA LYS A 1 -7.29 -28.91 -1.94
C LYS A 1 -6.95 -27.81 -0.94
N CYS A 2 -7.74 -27.63 0.12
CA CYS A 2 -7.46 -26.63 1.16
C CYS A 2 -6.48 -27.25 2.17
N LEU A 3 -5.22 -26.80 2.16
CA LEU A 3 -4.17 -27.33 3.03
C LEU A 3 -4.13 -26.65 4.40
N THR A 4 -4.76 -25.49 4.54
CA THR A 4 -4.83 -24.72 5.79
C THR A 4 -6.27 -24.38 6.14
N ILE A 5 -6.58 -24.24 7.44
CA ILE A 5 -7.89 -23.73 7.92
C ILE A 5 -8.24 -22.43 7.24
N ALA A 6 -7.27 -21.53 7.17
CA ALA A 6 -7.42 -20.23 6.56
C ALA A 6 -7.83 -20.36 5.06
N SER A 7 -7.23 -21.29 4.29
CA SER A 7 -7.63 -21.57 2.91
C SER A 7 -9.05 -22.15 2.79
N ALA A 8 -9.50 -22.92 3.77
CA ALA A 8 -10.87 -23.41 3.85
C ALA A 8 -11.85 -22.27 4.16
N CYS A 9 -11.52 -21.37 5.09
CA CYS A 9 -12.31 -20.16 5.37
C CYS A 9 -12.52 -19.32 4.11
N ASN A 10 -11.44 -19.10 3.34
CA ASN A 10 -11.48 -18.35 2.09
C ASN A 10 -12.39 -19.06 1.05
N LEU A 11 -12.26 -20.38 0.88
CA LEU A 11 -13.13 -21.13 -0.03
C LEU A 11 -14.60 -21.01 0.35
N VAL A 12 -14.93 -21.13 1.64
CA VAL A 12 -16.30 -20.97 2.15
C VAL A 12 -16.82 -19.56 1.86
N PHE A 13 -16.04 -18.53 2.18
CA PHE A 13 -16.39 -17.13 1.86
C PHE A 13 -16.70 -16.95 0.37
N ARG A 14 -15.79 -17.43 -0.48
CA ARG A 14 -15.90 -17.25 -1.93
C ARG A 14 -17.01 -18.06 -2.59
N THR A 15 -17.40 -19.18 -2.00
CA THR A 15 -18.46 -20.04 -2.54
C THR A 15 -19.84 -19.59 -2.10
N ASN A 16 -19.98 -19.14 -0.85
CA ASN A 16 -21.29 -18.93 -0.23
C ASN A 16 -21.65 -17.45 -0.01
N PHE A 17 -20.67 -16.54 0.00
CA PHE A 17 -20.87 -15.16 0.46
C PHE A 17 -20.37 -14.10 -0.55
N LEU A 18 -19.30 -14.38 -1.29
CA LEU A 18 -18.76 -13.43 -2.26
C LEU A 18 -19.57 -13.41 -3.55
N LYS A 19 -20.09 -12.24 -3.90
CA LYS A 19 -20.72 -12.00 -5.21
C LYS A 19 -19.66 -11.85 -6.31
N GLU A 20 -20.01 -12.24 -7.53
CA GLU A 20 -19.15 -12.08 -8.70
C GLU A 20 -18.77 -10.59 -8.91
N ASN A 21 -17.57 -10.35 -9.45
CA ASN A 21 -17.05 -9.02 -9.80
C ASN A 21 -17.01 -7.98 -8.65
N THR A 22 -17.06 -8.40 -7.39
CA THR A 22 -17.09 -7.47 -6.24
C THR A 22 -15.69 -7.00 -5.81
N ILE A 23 -14.68 -7.87 -5.81
CA ILE A 23 -13.32 -7.53 -5.36
C ILE A 23 -12.40 -7.50 -6.58
N ALA A 24 -11.68 -6.38 -6.78
CA ALA A 24 -10.68 -6.33 -7.84
C ALA A 24 -9.49 -7.25 -7.54
N ILE A 25 -9.06 -7.97 -8.57
CA ILE A 25 -7.82 -8.73 -8.55
C ILE A 25 -6.69 -7.78 -8.89
N LEU A 26 -5.72 -7.65 -7.99
CA LEU A 26 -4.48 -6.94 -8.28
C LEU A 26 -3.71 -7.71 -9.37
N PRO A 27 -3.31 -7.06 -10.47
CA PRO A 27 -2.48 -7.72 -11.47
C PRO A 27 -1.16 -8.19 -10.84
N PRO A 28 -0.54 -9.27 -11.33
CA PRO A 28 0.72 -9.82 -10.78
C PRO A 28 1.89 -8.83 -10.69
N HIS A 29 1.81 -7.72 -11.42
CA HIS A 29 2.80 -6.65 -11.44
C HIS A 29 2.23 -5.30 -10.94
N GLY A 30 1.15 -5.33 -10.15
CA GLY A 30 0.39 -4.15 -9.74
C GLY A 30 -0.39 -3.53 -10.91
N TYR A 31 -1.01 -2.37 -10.68
CA TYR A 31 -1.66 -1.60 -11.76
C TYR A 31 -0.65 -0.97 -12.73
N HIS A 32 0.66 -1.14 -12.47
CA HIS A 32 1.75 -0.70 -13.34
C HIS A 32 2.73 -1.84 -13.66
N PRO A 33 2.42 -2.71 -14.65
CA PRO A 33 3.33 -3.76 -15.05
C PRO A 33 4.64 -3.18 -15.62
N GLY A 34 5.78 -3.51 -15.01
CA GLY A 34 7.09 -3.34 -15.66
C GLY A 34 7.76 -1.97 -15.54
N ILE A 35 7.66 -1.29 -14.38
CA ILE A 35 8.39 -0.04 -14.12
C ILE A 35 9.88 -0.35 -13.89
N LYS A 36 10.63 -0.51 -14.98
CA LYS A 36 12.10 -0.40 -15.00
C LYS A 36 12.47 0.82 -15.82
N GLN A 37 12.15 2.01 -15.34
CA GLN A 37 12.75 3.24 -15.83
C GLN A 37 13.91 3.58 -14.89
N SER A 38 15.06 3.98 -15.43
CA SER A 38 16.21 4.37 -14.61
C SER A 38 15.83 5.54 -13.71
N ASN A 39 16.13 5.48 -12.41
CA ASN A 39 15.92 6.60 -11.48
C ASN A 39 16.59 7.89 -12.00
N ILE A 40 17.71 7.75 -12.72
CA ILE A 40 18.43 8.87 -13.33
C ILE A 40 17.61 9.49 -14.46
N ALA A 41 16.94 8.68 -15.28
CA ALA A 41 16.09 9.16 -16.37
C ALA A 41 14.92 9.99 -15.82
N LEU A 42 14.27 9.54 -14.76
CA LEU A 42 13.15 10.26 -14.13
C LEU A 42 13.58 11.59 -13.53
N LYS A 43 14.73 11.63 -12.85
CA LYS A 43 15.31 12.86 -12.32
C LYS A 43 15.62 13.85 -13.44
N TRP A 44 16.21 13.38 -14.53
CA TRP A 44 16.51 14.20 -15.70
C TRP A 44 15.26 14.77 -16.35
N LEU A 45 14.23 13.94 -16.58
CA LEU A 45 12.95 14.39 -17.14
C LEU A 45 12.30 15.45 -16.24
N SER A 46 12.30 15.24 -14.92
CA SER A 46 11.70 16.19 -13.97
C SER A 46 12.47 17.51 -13.92
N TYR A 47 13.80 17.45 -13.87
CA TYR A 47 14.66 18.65 -13.92
C TYR A 47 14.46 19.43 -15.24
N THR A 48 14.33 18.72 -16.36
CA THR A 48 14.13 19.34 -17.68
C THR A 48 12.75 19.97 -17.81
N ALA A 49 11.72 19.34 -17.24
CA ALA A 49 10.36 19.88 -17.16
C ALA A 49 10.33 21.19 -16.37
N GLU A 50 10.94 21.21 -15.17
CA GLU A 50 10.96 22.40 -14.31
C GLU A 50 11.84 23.52 -14.88
N LYS A 51 13.02 23.20 -15.42
CA LYS A 51 13.94 24.19 -16.01
C LYS A 51 13.34 24.91 -17.21
N ASN A 52 12.55 24.20 -18.02
CA ASN A 52 11.95 24.75 -19.23
C ASN A 52 10.49 25.16 -19.05
N ASP A 53 9.92 24.99 -17.84
CA ASP A 53 8.51 25.21 -17.53
C ASP A 53 7.56 24.49 -18.51
N VAL A 54 7.87 23.23 -18.82
CA VAL A 54 7.11 22.39 -19.76
C VAL A 54 6.57 21.14 -19.07
N TYR A 55 5.36 20.72 -19.47
CA TYR A 55 4.79 19.47 -19.00
C TYR A 55 5.29 18.29 -19.84
N ILE A 56 6.17 17.47 -19.26
CA ILE A 56 6.66 16.25 -19.91
C ILE A 56 5.86 15.06 -19.43
N ARG A 57 5.07 14.45 -20.32
CA ARG A 57 4.37 13.20 -20.04
C ARG A 57 5.36 12.03 -20.07
N HIS A 58 5.54 11.36 -18.95
CA HIS A 58 6.39 10.19 -18.80
C HIS A 58 5.62 9.05 -18.10
N LYS A 59 6.30 7.91 -17.90
CA LYS A 59 5.67 6.69 -17.37
C LYS A 59 4.95 6.86 -16.02
N ARG A 60 5.25 7.90 -15.23
CA ARG A 60 4.74 8.10 -13.86
C ARG A 60 3.69 9.20 -13.67
N ASN A 61 3.45 10.06 -14.66
CA ASN A 61 2.46 11.15 -14.56
C ASN A 61 1.33 11.05 -15.61
N GLY A 62 1.31 9.99 -16.43
CA GLY A 62 0.27 9.80 -17.46
C GLY A 62 0.51 8.60 -18.39
N GLY A 63 1.58 7.85 -18.17
CA GLY A 63 2.00 6.72 -19.02
C GLY A 63 2.84 7.16 -20.22
N GLU A 64 3.63 6.24 -20.76
CA GLU A 64 4.49 6.52 -21.92
C GLU A 64 3.64 6.66 -23.19
N LYS A 65 3.96 7.67 -24.03
CA LYS A 65 3.38 7.77 -25.38
C LYS A 65 4.05 6.73 -26.28
N THR A 66 3.24 5.91 -26.94
CA THR A 66 3.74 4.96 -27.94
C THR A 66 3.65 5.59 -29.33
N VAL A 67 4.77 5.59 -30.05
CA VAL A 67 4.87 6.03 -31.45
C VAL A 67 5.29 4.84 -32.30
N GLY A 68 4.33 4.29 -33.03
CA GLY A 68 4.54 3.06 -33.80
C GLY A 68 4.81 1.86 -32.90
N GLN A 69 6.01 1.29 -32.99
CA GLN A 69 6.43 0.14 -32.18
C GLN A 69 7.24 0.52 -30.92
N TYR A 70 7.51 1.81 -30.71
CA TYR A 70 8.38 2.28 -29.64
C TYR A 70 7.61 3.10 -28.60
N SER A 71 7.88 2.83 -27.32
CA SER A 71 7.48 3.71 -26.22
C SER A 71 8.56 4.74 -25.94
N LEU A 72 8.14 5.99 -25.72
CA LEU A 72 9.02 7.11 -25.38
C LEU A 72 9.22 7.22 -23.87
N ASP A 73 10.42 7.61 -23.42
CA ASP A 73 10.70 7.83 -21.99
C ASP A 73 9.98 9.07 -21.43
N GLY A 74 9.88 10.13 -22.23
CA GLY A 74 9.12 11.34 -21.96
C GLY A 74 8.62 11.98 -23.26
N TYR A 75 7.46 12.65 -23.21
CA TYR A 75 6.86 13.31 -24.36
C TYR A 75 6.16 14.60 -23.95
N ASP A 76 6.51 15.69 -24.62
CA ASP A 76 5.79 16.96 -24.52
C ASP A 76 4.84 17.09 -25.71
N GLU A 77 3.54 17.27 -25.40
CA GLU A 77 2.48 17.38 -26.40
C GLU A 77 2.43 18.74 -27.07
N GLU A 78 2.84 19.82 -26.40
CA GLU A 78 2.80 21.17 -26.93
C GLU A 78 3.92 21.41 -27.95
N THR A 79 5.14 20.96 -27.62
CA THR A 79 6.31 21.16 -28.50
C THR A 79 6.57 19.99 -29.45
N HIS A 80 5.77 18.92 -29.37
CA HIS A 80 6.01 17.65 -30.08
C HIS A 80 7.43 17.10 -29.84
N THR A 81 7.96 17.29 -28.63
CA THR A 81 9.30 16.85 -28.24
C THR A 81 9.26 15.48 -27.56
N ALA A 82 10.03 14.53 -28.10
CA ALA A 82 10.30 13.24 -27.48
C ALA A 82 11.63 13.31 -26.70
N TYR A 83 11.58 12.97 -25.42
CA TYR A 83 12.75 12.88 -24.55
C TYR A 83 13.12 11.39 -24.36
N GLU A 84 14.37 11.04 -24.66
CA GLU A 84 14.88 9.68 -24.62
C GLU A 84 16.13 9.61 -23.74
N PHE A 85 16.13 8.74 -22.73
CA PHE A 85 17.27 8.57 -21.84
C PHE A 85 17.97 7.23 -22.10
N HIS A 86 19.16 7.31 -22.68
CA HIS A 86 19.92 6.13 -23.10
C HIS A 86 20.86 5.65 -22.00
N GLY A 87 20.48 4.57 -21.32
CA GLY A 87 21.37 3.84 -20.40
C GLY A 87 22.56 3.26 -21.16
N CYS A 88 23.79 3.62 -20.78
CA CYS A 88 24.99 3.33 -21.60
C CYS A 88 25.20 1.84 -21.85
N PHE A 89 24.86 0.99 -20.87
CA PHE A 89 24.96 -0.46 -20.97
C PHE A 89 23.89 -1.08 -21.87
N TRP A 90 22.68 -0.55 -21.88
CA TRP A 90 21.52 -1.11 -22.59
C TRP A 90 21.42 -0.62 -24.04
N HIS A 91 21.87 0.60 -24.31
CA HIS A 91 21.74 1.29 -25.60
C HIS A 91 23.05 1.35 -26.39
N GLY A 92 24.14 0.73 -25.92
CA GLY A 92 25.36 0.63 -26.71
C GLY A 92 26.17 1.94 -26.76
N CYS A 93 26.51 2.55 -25.62
CA CYS A 93 27.29 3.80 -25.65
C CYS A 93 28.73 3.55 -26.13
N LEU A 94 29.07 4.06 -27.33
CA LEU A 94 30.41 3.95 -27.93
C LEU A 94 31.50 4.76 -27.19
N LYS A 95 31.11 5.69 -26.30
CA LYS A 95 32.04 6.41 -25.42
C LYS A 95 32.47 5.56 -24.23
N CYS A 96 31.60 4.66 -23.76
CA CYS A 96 31.80 3.87 -22.55
C CYS A 96 32.25 2.43 -22.82
N TYR A 97 31.89 1.87 -23.97
CA TYR A 97 32.16 0.48 -24.31
C TYR A 97 32.74 0.36 -25.72
N ALA A 98 33.68 -0.58 -25.90
CA ALA A 98 34.19 -0.91 -27.22
C ALA A 98 33.10 -1.59 -28.07
N ARG A 99 33.15 -1.38 -29.39
CA ARG A 99 32.15 -1.87 -30.35
C ARG A 99 31.87 -3.37 -30.23
N ASP A 100 32.93 -4.15 -30.07
CA ASP A 100 32.88 -5.62 -30.04
C ASP A 100 32.51 -6.18 -28.65
N THR A 101 32.30 -5.31 -27.66
CA THR A 101 31.85 -5.74 -26.32
C THR A 101 30.46 -6.35 -26.45
N VAL A 102 30.27 -7.57 -25.94
CA VAL A 102 28.96 -8.22 -25.94
C VAL A 102 28.22 -7.88 -24.65
N ASN A 103 26.99 -7.37 -24.79
CA ASN A 103 26.10 -7.18 -23.65
C ASN A 103 25.62 -8.54 -23.16
N LYS A 104 25.97 -8.90 -21.92
CA LYS A 104 25.69 -10.23 -21.34
C LYS A 104 24.20 -10.55 -21.13
N VAL A 105 23.31 -9.56 -21.23
CA VAL A 105 21.86 -9.75 -21.04
C VAL A 105 21.13 -9.87 -22.38
N SER A 106 21.52 -9.08 -23.37
CA SER A 106 20.90 -9.09 -24.69
C SER A 106 21.61 -9.98 -25.71
N GLU A 107 22.81 -10.48 -25.36
CA GLU A 107 23.69 -11.29 -26.22
C GLU A 107 24.08 -10.60 -27.55
N LYS A 108 23.85 -9.29 -27.65
CA LYS A 108 24.19 -8.46 -28.82
C LYS A 108 25.46 -7.65 -28.56
N THR A 109 26.14 -7.24 -29.63
CA THR A 109 27.29 -6.33 -29.49
C THR A 109 26.81 -4.93 -29.10
N MET A 110 27.66 -4.16 -28.42
CA MET A 110 27.37 -2.76 -28.12
C MET A 110 27.21 -1.93 -29.39
N HIS A 111 27.83 -2.32 -30.50
CA HIS A 111 27.60 -1.70 -31.80
C HIS A 111 26.18 -1.93 -32.33
N ASP A 112 25.67 -3.16 -32.26
CA ASP A 112 24.31 -3.47 -32.73
C ASP A 112 23.26 -2.75 -31.89
N LEU A 113 23.47 -2.66 -30.57
CA LEU A 113 22.60 -1.90 -29.67
C LEU A 113 22.61 -0.40 -29.98
N HIS A 114 23.79 0.14 -30.32
CA HIS A 114 23.91 1.54 -30.74
C HIS A 114 23.17 1.80 -32.05
N GLN A 115 23.34 0.93 -33.05
CA GLN A 115 22.65 1.06 -34.34
C GLN A 115 21.13 1.02 -34.16
N ALA A 116 20.61 0.06 -33.38
CA ALA A 116 19.18 -0.02 -33.07
C ALA A 116 18.65 1.24 -32.37
N THR A 117 19.46 1.86 -31.49
CA THR A 117 19.11 3.13 -30.83
C THR A 117 19.04 4.27 -31.84
N MET A 118 20.03 4.38 -32.73
CA MET A 118 20.04 5.39 -33.79
C MET A 118 18.88 5.21 -34.79
N GLU A 119 18.53 3.97 -35.14
CA GLU A 119 17.37 3.65 -35.97
C GLU A 119 16.06 4.09 -35.33
N LYS A 120 15.90 3.86 -34.01
CA LYS A 120 14.75 4.36 -33.24
C LYS A 120 14.69 5.90 -33.31
N THR A 121 15.81 6.57 -33.04
CA THR A 121 15.87 8.04 -33.07
C THR A 121 15.51 8.60 -34.44
N GLN A 122 16.03 8.00 -35.51
CA GLN A 122 15.70 8.41 -36.88
C GLN A 122 14.22 8.19 -37.19
N TYR A 123 13.66 7.04 -36.80
CA TYR A 123 12.25 6.71 -36.98
C TYR A 123 11.30 7.71 -36.30
N LEU A 124 11.70 8.26 -35.15
CA LEU A 124 10.96 9.30 -34.43
C LEU A 124 11.07 10.66 -35.15
N LYS A 125 12.27 11.04 -35.58
CA LYS A 125 12.50 12.27 -36.36
C LYS A 125 11.74 12.27 -37.69
N ASP A 126 11.71 11.12 -38.38
CA ASP A 126 10.98 10.95 -39.65
C ASP A 126 9.45 11.12 -39.48
N ARG A 127 8.93 10.98 -38.26
CA ARG A 127 7.52 11.24 -37.91
C ARG A 127 7.25 12.68 -37.47
N GLY A 128 8.25 13.55 -37.59
CA GLY A 128 8.13 14.98 -37.25
C GLY A 128 8.27 15.28 -35.76
N LEU A 129 8.82 14.36 -34.96
CA LEU A 129 9.09 14.61 -33.54
C LEU A 129 10.46 15.25 -33.36
N HIS A 130 10.54 16.26 -32.50
CA HIS A 130 11.81 16.78 -32.04
C HIS A 130 12.37 15.83 -30.98
N VAL A 131 13.52 15.19 -31.21
CA VAL A 131 14.06 14.19 -30.27
C VAL A 131 15.21 14.78 -29.47
N VAL A 132 15.05 14.87 -28.15
CA VAL A 132 16.07 15.26 -27.18
C VAL A 132 16.60 13.99 -26.52
N GLU A 133 17.88 13.73 -26.70
CA GLU A 133 18.53 12.51 -26.22
C GLU A 133 19.54 12.84 -25.12
N MET A 134 19.51 12.08 -24.03
CA MET A 134 20.49 12.19 -22.96
C MET A 134 21.10 10.81 -22.67
N TRP A 135 22.43 10.72 -22.73
CA TRP A 135 23.16 9.50 -22.40
C TRP A 135 23.55 9.48 -20.93
N GLU A 136 23.47 8.32 -20.30
CA GLU A 136 23.80 8.16 -18.87
C GLU A 136 25.21 8.68 -18.51
N CYS A 137 26.20 8.52 -19.40
CA CYS A 137 27.56 9.01 -19.17
C CYS A 137 27.70 10.51 -19.34
N ASP A 138 26.92 11.13 -20.22
CA ASP A 138 26.96 12.58 -20.42
C ASP A 138 26.24 13.26 -19.24
N MET A 139 25.10 12.70 -18.80
CA MET A 139 24.41 13.10 -17.57
C MET A 139 25.32 13.04 -16.34
N LYS A 140 26.08 11.94 -16.16
CA LYS A 140 27.04 11.81 -15.05
C LYS A 140 28.10 12.90 -15.07
N LYS A 141 28.57 13.31 -16.25
CA LYS A 141 29.54 14.41 -16.38
C LYS A 141 28.91 15.76 -16.11
N GLU A 142 27.67 16.00 -16.57
CA GLU A 142 26.96 17.24 -16.27
C GLU A 142 26.75 17.39 -14.75
N LEU A 143 26.40 16.32 -14.04
CA LEU A 143 26.30 16.31 -12.57
C LEU A 143 27.63 16.61 -11.85
N GLU A 144 28.78 16.39 -12.50
CA GLU A 144 30.09 16.76 -11.93
C GLU A 144 30.41 18.25 -12.09
N HIS A 145 29.74 18.95 -13.02
CA HIS A 145 30.06 20.34 -13.37
C HIS A 145 28.94 21.33 -12.98
N ASP A 146 27.69 20.86 -12.89
CA ASP A 146 26.51 21.67 -12.55
C ASP A 146 26.07 21.33 -11.10
N GLU A 147 26.53 22.15 -10.15
CA GLU A 147 26.20 21.98 -8.73
C GLU A 147 24.71 22.19 -8.44
N ASP A 148 24.00 23.03 -9.21
CA ASP A 148 22.56 23.24 -9.04
C ASP A 148 21.78 21.99 -9.45
N MET A 149 22.14 21.40 -10.60
CA MET A 149 21.58 20.14 -11.08
C MET A 149 21.91 18.99 -10.12
N LYS A 150 23.14 18.95 -9.59
CA LYS A 150 23.55 17.93 -8.61
C LYS A 150 22.75 18.05 -7.31
N GLN A 151 22.57 19.25 -6.78
CA GLN A 151 21.75 19.49 -5.59
C GLN A 151 20.30 19.06 -5.84
N TYR A 152 19.73 19.41 -7.01
CA TYR A 152 18.40 18.94 -7.39
C TYR A 152 18.33 17.41 -7.46
N PHE A 153 19.32 16.76 -8.06
CA PHE A 153 19.35 15.30 -8.14
C PHE A 153 19.53 14.64 -6.77
N GLU A 154 20.27 15.24 -5.84
CA GLU A 154 20.39 14.75 -4.46
C GLU A 154 19.10 14.94 -3.66
N ASP A 155 18.40 16.05 -3.87
CA ASP A 155 17.15 16.37 -3.18
C ASP A 155 15.91 15.68 -3.78
N TYR A 156 15.93 15.37 -5.07
CA TYR A 156 14.82 14.71 -5.76
C TYR A 156 14.70 13.24 -5.32
N ASP A 157 13.71 12.97 -4.46
CA ASP A 157 13.37 11.61 -4.02
C ASP A 157 12.56 10.91 -5.12
N VAL A 158 13.17 9.91 -5.77
CA VAL A 158 12.46 9.07 -6.73
C VAL A 158 11.63 8.08 -5.93
N VAL A 159 10.40 8.49 -5.63
CA VAL A 159 9.49 7.66 -4.84
C VAL A 159 9.01 6.49 -5.70
N ASP A 160 9.22 5.26 -5.24
CA ASP A 160 8.67 4.10 -5.94
C ASP A 160 7.15 4.20 -6.09
N PRO A 161 6.52 3.42 -6.97
CA PRO A 161 5.07 3.31 -6.99
C PRO A 161 4.49 2.87 -5.64
N LEU A 162 3.19 3.08 -5.48
CA LEU A 162 2.41 2.57 -4.36
C LEU A 162 2.38 1.03 -4.40
N GLU A 163 2.93 0.41 -3.37
CA GLU A 163 2.80 -1.03 -3.13
C GLU A 163 1.80 -1.24 -1.97
N PRO A 164 0.62 -1.86 -2.23
CA PRO A 164 -0.41 -2.09 -1.22
C PRO A 164 0.09 -2.82 0.03
N ARG A 165 1.05 -3.74 -0.12
CA ARG A 165 1.62 -4.48 1.01
C ARG A 165 2.33 -3.57 2.01
N HIS A 166 2.81 -2.41 1.59
CA HIS A 166 3.47 -1.47 2.49
C HIS A 166 2.48 -0.83 3.48
N ALA A 167 1.18 -0.80 3.17
CA ALA A 167 0.14 -0.39 4.12
C ALA A 167 -0.32 -1.52 5.05
N PHE A 168 0.14 -2.76 4.86
CA PHE A 168 -0.32 -3.89 5.65
C PHE A 168 0.52 -4.07 6.92
N TYR A 169 -0.11 -3.77 8.05
CA TYR A 169 0.47 -3.88 9.39
C TYR A 169 -0.29 -4.88 10.26
N GLY A 170 0.41 -5.45 11.24
CA GLY A 170 -0.19 -6.32 12.24
C GLY A 170 -0.83 -5.53 13.38
N GLY A 171 -1.19 -6.23 14.45
CA GLY A 171 -1.68 -5.58 15.67
C GLY A 171 -0.66 -4.63 16.29
N ARG A 172 -1.14 -3.57 16.90
CA ARG A 172 -0.32 -2.64 17.69
C ARG A 172 0.00 -3.27 19.05
N THR A 173 1.28 -3.55 19.27
CA THR A 173 1.79 -3.95 20.58
C THR A 173 2.73 -2.86 21.08
N ASN A 174 2.36 -2.19 22.17
CA ASN A 174 3.17 -1.14 22.78
C ASN A 174 3.09 -1.24 24.30
N ALA A 175 4.22 -1.02 24.97
CA ALA A 175 4.30 -1.01 26.43
C ALA A 175 4.75 0.39 26.89
N THR A 176 3.89 1.08 27.63
CA THR A 176 4.22 2.39 28.22
C THR A 176 5.07 2.23 29.49
N LYS A 177 4.84 1.15 30.23
CA LYS A 177 5.54 0.81 31.48
C LYS A 177 5.73 -0.70 31.52
N LEU A 178 6.97 -1.16 31.66
CA LEU A 178 7.30 -2.59 31.64
C LEU A 178 6.90 -3.30 32.93
N PHE A 179 7.00 -2.61 34.07
CA PHE A 179 6.63 -3.14 35.38
C PHE A 179 5.97 -2.07 36.24
N HIS A 180 4.86 -2.41 36.90
CA HIS A 180 4.19 -1.56 37.86
C HIS A 180 3.65 -2.40 39.01
N GLU A 181 4.06 -2.05 40.21
CA GLU A 181 3.44 -2.53 41.44
C GLU A 181 2.38 -1.52 41.90
N CYS A 182 1.16 -2.01 42.18
CA CYS A 182 0.06 -1.17 42.66
C CYS A 182 0.31 -0.74 44.11
N LYS A 183 -0.01 0.51 44.44
CA LYS A 183 -0.17 0.96 45.83
C LYS A 183 -1.48 0.45 46.44
N GLU A 184 -1.64 0.60 47.75
CA GLU A 184 -2.84 0.13 48.49
C GLU A 184 -4.16 0.71 47.95
N ASP A 185 -4.14 1.92 47.40
CA ASP A 185 -5.28 2.64 46.83
C ASP A 185 -5.40 2.49 45.30
N GLU A 186 -4.52 1.71 44.66
CA GLU A 186 -4.44 1.58 43.20
C GLU A 186 -5.02 0.25 42.70
N LYS A 187 -5.71 0.29 41.54
CA LYS A 187 -6.27 -0.90 40.89
C LYS A 187 -5.93 -0.90 39.40
N ILE A 188 -5.41 -2.03 38.91
CA ILE A 188 -5.25 -2.27 37.47
C ILE A 188 -6.54 -2.85 36.92
N ARG A 189 -7.04 -2.28 35.81
CA ARG A 189 -8.18 -2.79 35.06
C ARG A 189 -7.69 -3.35 33.72
N TYR A 190 -8.28 -4.47 33.31
CA TYR A 190 -8.03 -5.08 32.01
C TYR A 190 -9.27 -4.95 31.14
N VAL A 191 -9.08 -4.48 29.91
CA VAL A 191 -10.14 -4.34 28.91
C VAL A 191 -9.70 -5.14 27.69
N ASP A 192 -10.58 -6.03 27.23
CA ASP A 192 -10.35 -6.86 26.05
C ASP A 192 -11.50 -6.69 25.05
N PHE A 193 -11.14 -6.48 23.79
CA PHE A 193 -12.12 -6.47 22.70
C PHE A 193 -12.38 -7.91 22.27
N THR A 194 -13.59 -8.39 22.54
CA THR A 194 -13.97 -9.73 22.12
C THR A 194 -14.16 -9.75 20.60
N SER A 195 -13.28 -10.46 19.89
CA SER A 195 -13.36 -10.59 18.42
C SER A 195 -13.18 -9.27 17.64
N LEU A 196 -12.14 -8.50 17.97
CA LEU A 196 -11.83 -7.22 17.31
C LEU A 196 -11.83 -7.26 15.77
N TYR A 197 -11.07 -8.17 15.13
CA TYR A 197 -11.02 -8.23 13.66
C TYR A 197 -12.37 -8.60 13.02
N PRO A 198 -13.09 -9.64 13.48
CA PRO A 198 -14.46 -9.89 13.03
C PRO A 198 -15.39 -8.69 13.20
N TRP A 199 -15.31 -7.98 14.33
CA TRP A 199 -16.09 -6.77 14.56
C TRP A 199 -15.75 -5.69 13.53
N CYS A 200 -14.47 -5.44 13.25
CA CYS A 200 -14.08 -4.50 12.20
C CYS A 200 -14.65 -4.93 10.83
N ASN A 201 -14.53 -6.20 10.47
CA ASN A 201 -15.03 -6.71 9.18
C ASN A 201 -16.55 -6.55 9.02
N LYS A 202 -17.30 -6.65 10.13
CA LYS A 202 -18.76 -6.51 10.14
C LYS A 202 -19.22 -5.05 10.15
N MET A 203 -18.53 -4.19 10.92
CA MET A 203 -19.01 -2.86 11.27
C MET A 203 -18.37 -1.73 10.47
N THR A 204 -17.26 -1.99 9.78
CA THR A 204 -16.49 -0.96 9.08
C THR A 204 -16.61 -1.08 7.57
N LYS A 205 -16.53 0.07 6.90
CA LYS A 205 -16.53 0.18 5.45
C LYS A 205 -15.21 -0.37 4.88
N THR A 206 -15.30 -1.16 3.82
CA THR A 206 -14.17 -1.67 3.05
C THR A 206 -14.27 -1.24 1.57
N VAL A 207 -13.16 -1.38 0.85
CA VAL A 207 -13.10 -1.11 -0.59
C VAL A 207 -13.65 -2.28 -1.41
N ILE A 208 -14.37 -1.96 -2.50
CA ILE A 208 -14.81 -2.92 -3.52
C ILE A 208 -14.53 -2.33 -4.91
N GLY A 209 -14.67 -3.15 -5.95
CA GLY A 209 -14.40 -2.71 -7.31
C GLY A 209 -12.93 -2.37 -7.55
N ARG A 210 -12.65 -1.59 -8.60
CA ARG A 210 -11.29 -1.22 -9.04
C ARG A 210 -10.93 0.19 -8.55
N PRO A 211 -9.67 0.42 -8.15
CA PRO A 211 -9.22 1.76 -7.83
C PRO A 211 -9.04 2.60 -9.09
N ARG A 212 -9.22 3.91 -8.94
CA ARG A 212 -8.66 4.94 -9.81
C ARG A 212 -7.28 5.28 -9.28
N ILE A 213 -6.28 5.23 -10.16
CA ILE A 213 -4.90 5.57 -9.82
C ILE A 213 -4.67 7.03 -10.16
N ILE A 214 -4.24 7.81 -9.18
CA ILE A 214 -4.00 9.25 -9.29
C ILE A 214 -2.55 9.49 -8.90
N THR A 215 -1.81 10.17 -9.77
CA THR A 215 -0.36 10.42 -9.64
C THR A 215 0.00 11.90 -9.68
N GLU A 216 -0.96 12.75 -10.00
CA GLU A 216 -0.81 14.20 -10.14
C GLU A 216 -2.16 14.89 -9.86
N ASN A 217 -2.14 16.21 -9.68
CA ASN A 217 -3.33 17.03 -9.44
C ASN A 217 -4.21 16.48 -8.31
N PHE A 218 -3.58 16.20 -7.17
CA PHE A 218 -4.28 15.64 -6.01
C PHE A 218 -5.26 16.65 -5.41
N ASP A 219 -6.45 16.15 -5.10
CA ASP A 219 -7.50 16.81 -4.33
C ASP A 219 -7.20 16.77 -2.82
N ASP A 220 -8.09 17.38 -2.04
CA ASP A 220 -8.08 17.22 -0.59
C ASP A 220 -8.17 15.74 -0.21
N ILE A 221 -7.37 15.34 0.78
CA ILE A 221 -7.28 13.94 1.20
C ILE A 221 -8.62 13.33 1.62
N THR A 222 -9.53 14.12 2.19
CA THR A 222 -10.84 13.63 2.65
C THR A 222 -11.73 13.17 1.51
N THR A 223 -11.39 13.51 0.25
CA THR A 223 -12.06 13.00 -0.94
C THR A 223 -11.66 11.57 -1.29
N TYR A 224 -10.55 11.07 -0.75
CA TYR A 224 -9.98 9.79 -1.11
C TYR A 224 -10.26 8.70 -0.09
N PHE A 225 -10.95 7.65 -0.54
CA PHE A 225 -11.06 6.38 0.18
C PHE A 225 -10.22 5.29 -0.48
N GLY A 226 -9.30 4.67 0.25
CA GLY A 226 -8.37 3.66 -0.27
C GLY A 226 -6.96 3.73 0.31
N LEU A 227 -5.96 3.62 -0.56
CA LEU A 227 -4.53 3.64 -0.21
C LEU A 227 -3.86 4.90 -0.74
N ILE A 228 -2.98 5.49 0.07
CA ILE A 228 -2.29 6.74 -0.23
C ILE A 228 -0.81 6.58 0.09
N LYS A 229 0.06 6.84 -0.89
CA LYS A 229 1.50 6.98 -0.68
C LYS A 229 1.82 8.46 -0.51
N CYS A 230 2.36 8.81 0.65
CA CYS A 230 2.67 10.20 0.99
C CYS A 230 3.88 10.29 1.93
N THR A 231 4.43 11.48 2.03
CA THR A 231 5.39 11.88 3.06
C THR A 231 4.66 12.72 4.09
N VAL A 232 4.75 12.31 5.36
CA VAL A 232 4.08 12.96 6.48
C VAL A 232 5.08 13.44 7.52
N LEU A 233 4.80 14.59 8.12
CA LEU A 233 5.50 15.12 9.28
C LEU A 233 4.70 14.81 10.55
N PRO A 234 5.22 13.95 11.45
CA PRO A 234 4.57 13.73 12.74
C PRO A 234 4.62 14.98 13.64
N PRO A 235 3.66 15.15 14.56
CA PRO A 235 3.75 16.17 15.61
C PRO A 235 4.88 15.86 16.59
N ARG A 236 5.24 16.83 17.45
CA ARG A 236 6.12 16.58 18.60
C ARG A 236 5.28 16.22 19.84
N GLY A 237 5.83 15.36 20.71
CA GLY A 237 5.26 15.10 22.03
C GLY A 237 3.94 14.33 22.07
N LEU A 238 3.54 13.64 20.99
CA LEU A 238 2.32 12.84 20.98
C LEU A 238 2.50 11.54 21.76
N PHE A 239 1.74 11.38 22.85
CA PHE A 239 1.85 10.24 23.77
C PHE A 239 1.53 8.89 23.13
N HIS A 240 0.56 8.87 22.20
CA HIS A 240 0.22 7.69 21.40
C HIS A 240 0.34 8.02 19.92
N PRO A 241 1.55 7.86 19.34
CA PRO A 241 1.74 8.06 17.91
C PRO A 241 0.80 7.14 17.11
N VAL A 242 0.33 7.65 15.97
CA VAL A 242 -0.70 6.99 15.16
C VAL A 242 -0.07 6.10 14.11
N LEU A 243 0.84 6.67 13.32
CA LEU A 243 1.32 6.02 12.10
C LEU A 243 2.44 5.00 12.38
N PRO A 244 2.34 3.79 11.82
CA PRO A 244 3.37 2.76 11.91
C PRO A 244 4.57 3.11 11.03
N TYR A 245 5.74 2.60 11.40
CA TYR A 245 6.97 2.65 10.62
C TYR A 245 7.79 1.37 10.88
N ARG A 246 8.16 0.68 9.80
CA ARG A 246 9.02 -0.51 9.88
C ARG A 246 10.46 -0.09 9.66
N THR A 247 11.30 -0.34 10.65
CA THR A 247 12.75 -0.16 10.54
C THR A 247 13.43 -1.10 11.53
N GLN A 248 14.71 -1.44 11.29
CA GLN A 248 15.47 -2.36 12.15
C GLN A 248 14.78 -3.71 12.40
N GLY A 249 14.02 -4.23 11.42
CA GLY A 249 13.25 -5.47 11.55
C GLY A 249 12.06 -5.41 12.51
N LYS A 250 11.70 -4.23 13.02
CA LYS A 250 10.63 -4.02 14.01
C LYS A 250 9.53 -3.11 13.46
N LEU A 251 8.32 -3.28 13.97
CA LEU A 251 7.22 -2.33 13.79
C LEU A 251 7.25 -1.33 14.95
N MET A 252 7.44 -0.06 14.63
CA MET A 252 7.46 1.04 15.59
C MET A 252 6.40 2.08 15.24
N PHE A 253 6.10 2.97 16.18
CA PHE A 253 5.20 4.11 15.99
C PHE A 253 5.94 5.39 16.38
N PRO A 254 6.94 5.84 15.59
CA PRO A 254 7.78 6.98 15.95
C PRO A 254 7.18 8.32 15.54
N LEU A 255 7.68 9.40 16.16
CA LEU A 255 7.43 10.78 15.76
C LEU A 255 8.61 11.41 14.98
N CYS A 256 9.62 10.60 14.68
CA CYS A 256 10.81 10.98 13.93
C CYS A 256 11.39 9.73 13.26
N LYS A 257 11.44 9.74 11.92
CA LYS A 257 12.08 8.69 11.13
C LYS A 257 13.53 8.46 11.53
N ALA A 258 14.35 9.52 11.53
CA ALA A 258 15.78 9.42 11.86
C ALA A 258 16.03 8.82 13.26
N CYS A 259 15.27 9.24 14.28
CA CYS A 259 15.37 8.64 15.62
C CYS A 259 15.03 7.16 15.63
N ALA A 260 14.00 6.74 14.88
CA ALA A 260 13.61 5.34 14.80
C ALA A 260 14.67 4.50 14.09
N ASP A 261 15.26 5.03 13.02
CA ASP A 261 16.31 4.37 12.25
C ASP A 261 17.59 4.18 13.07
N THR A 262 17.95 5.14 13.92
CA THR A 262 19.16 5.10 14.77
C THR A 262 18.91 4.61 16.20
N CYS A 263 17.67 4.24 16.53
CA CYS A 263 17.25 3.87 17.89
C CYS A 263 17.58 4.94 18.95
N ASN A 264 17.52 6.23 18.59
CA ASN A 264 17.86 7.35 19.49
C ASN A 264 16.98 7.36 20.74
N GLN A 265 17.61 7.36 21.92
CA GLN A 265 16.95 7.44 23.23
C GLN A 265 16.99 8.85 23.85
N ALA A 266 17.75 9.79 23.25
CA ALA A 266 17.84 11.17 23.69
C ALA A 266 16.71 12.03 23.09
N PRO A 267 16.45 13.22 23.65
CA PRO A 267 15.54 14.19 23.05
C PRO A 267 15.87 14.45 21.58
N CYS A 268 14.86 14.41 20.72
CA CYS A 268 15.01 14.53 19.28
C CYS A 268 15.33 15.98 18.85
N THR A 269 16.51 16.18 18.26
CA THR A 269 16.98 17.45 17.69
C THR A 269 16.89 17.52 16.16
N HIS A 270 16.44 16.44 15.51
CA HIS A 270 16.33 16.36 14.06
C HIS A 270 15.38 17.42 13.48
N SER A 271 15.71 17.86 12.26
CA SER A 271 14.91 18.74 11.41
C SER A 271 13.60 18.09 10.96
N GLU A 272 12.69 18.88 10.40
CA GLU A 272 11.42 18.35 9.87
C GLU A 272 11.63 17.36 8.73
N ARG A 273 12.58 17.63 7.84
CA ARG A 273 12.96 16.72 6.74
C ARG A 273 13.42 15.36 7.25
N GLU A 274 14.28 15.34 8.27
CA GLU A 274 14.78 14.09 8.89
C GLU A 274 13.72 13.36 9.71
N ARG A 275 12.73 14.08 10.23
CA ARG A 275 11.61 13.52 11.01
C ARG A 275 10.54 12.91 10.11
N ALA A 276 10.38 13.42 8.90
CA ALA A 276 9.33 13.04 7.99
C ALA A 276 9.37 11.54 7.66
N ILE A 277 8.19 10.93 7.53
CA ILE A 277 8.01 9.51 7.27
C ILE A 277 7.32 9.38 5.92
N GLN A 278 7.99 8.73 4.97
CA GLN A 278 7.40 8.32 3.71
C GLN A 278 6.78 6.93 3.85
N GLY A 279 5.60 6.71 3.27
CA GLY A 279 5.05 5.37 3.14
C GLY A 279 3.62 5.31 2.58
N THR A 280 3.18 4.09 2.29
CA THR A 280 1.80 3.80 1.90
C THR A 280 0.94 3.59 3.14
N ARG A 281 -0.20 4.28 3.23
CA ARG A 281 -1.15 4.20 4.35
C ARG A 281 -2.58 4.03 3.84
N CYS A 282 -3.44 3.50 4.68
CA CYS A 282 -4.88 3.55 4.43
C CYS A 282 -5.39 4.97 4.72
N SER A 283 -6.25 5.49 3.85
CA SER A 283 -6.98 6.76 4.02
C SER A 283 -7.49 6.99 5.46
N VAL A 284 -8.24 6.02 6.02
CA VAL A 284 -8.78 6.08 7.40
C VAL A 284 -7.72 6.24 8.50
N GLU A 285 -6.52 5.67 8.31
CA GLU A 285 -5.43 5.80 9.27
C GLU A 285 -4.77 7.18 9.16
N LEU A 286 -4.69 7.70 7.93
CA LEU A 286 -4.13 9.01 7.64
C LEU A 286 -5.05 10.14 8.13
N GLU A 287 -6.37 10.02 7.94
CA GLU A 287 -7.38 10.91 8.55
C GLU A 287 -7.18 10.99 10.07
N LYS A 288 -7.04 9.84 10.74
CA LYS A 288 -6.81 9.81 12.18
C LYS A 288 -5.47 10.45 12.58
N ALA A 289 -4.44 10.32 11.74
CA ALA A 289 -3.16 10.96 11.98
C ALA A 289 -3.28 12.49 11.87
N LEU A 290 -3.98 13.00 10.85
CA LEU A 290 -4.24 14.43 10.70
C LEU A 290 -4.96 15.02 11.91
N GLU A 291 -6.01 14.34 12.41
CA GLU A 291 -6.68 14.74 13.67
C GLU A 291 -5.74 14.82 14.88
N LYS A 292 -4.64 14.05 14.86
CA LYS A 292 -3.63 14.04 15.93
C LYS A 292 -2.46 14.99 15.67
N GLY A 293 -2.56 15.86 14.66
CA GLY A 293 -1.58 16.91 14.38
C GLY A 293 -0.44 16.49 13.45
N TYR A 294 -0.59 15.38 12.72
CA TYR A 294 0.31 15.07 11.61
C TYR A 294 0.02 16.01 10.44
N HIS A 295 1.05 16.32 9.65
CA HIS A 295 0.90 17.12 8.44
C HIS A 295 1.36 16.31 7.24
N ILE A 296 0.63 16.38 6.12
CA ILE A 296 1.10 15.81 4.86
C ILE A 296 2.03 16.84 4.23
N LEU A 297 3.27 16.45 3.98
CA LEU A 297 4.24 17.28 3.27
C LEU A 297 4.08 17.12 1.76
N GLN A 298 3.82 15.88 1.31
CA GLN A 298 3.70 15.58 -0.11
C GLN A 298 2.86 14.31 -0.34
N MET A 299 1.97 14.33 -1.32
CA MET A 299 1.33 13.13 -1.86
C MET A 299 2.08 12.67 -3.11
N HIS A 300 2.26 11.36 -3.23
CA HIS A 300 3.04 10.74 -4.31
C HIS A 300 2.16 9.92 -5.25
N GLU A 301 1.20 9.18 -4.69
CA GLU A 301 0.28 8.35 -5.46
C GLU A 301 -0.95 7.99 -4.61
N VAL A 302 -2.13 7.97 -5.21
CA VAL A 302 -3.39 7.62 -4.55
C VAL A 302 -4.09 6.52 -5.35
N TRP A 303 -4.49 5.45 -4.65
CA TRP A 303 -5.40 4.44 -5.16
C TRP A 303 -6.76 4.66 -4.52
N HIS A 304 -7.59 5.44 -5.21
CA HIS A 304 -8.92 5.80 -4.74
C HIS A 304 -9.95 4.78 -5.23
N PHE A 305 -10.68 4.16 -4.30
CA PHE A 305 -11.79 3.27 -4.60
C PHE A 305 -13.10 4.06 -4.53
N PRO A 306 -13.76 4.33 -5.68
CA PRO A 306 -15.04 5.04 -5.69
C PRO A 306 -16.17 4.18 -5.10
N GLU A 307 -16.02 2.86 -5.15
CA GLU A 307 -16.99 1.91 -4.64
C GLU A 307 -16.55 1.35 -3.28
N THR A 308 -17.48 1.33 -2.34
CA THR A 308 -17.25 0.85 -0.96
C THR A 308 -18.41 0.00 -0.48
N SER A 309 -18.16 -0.86 0.51
CA SER A 309 -19.19 -1.72 1.09
C SER A 309 -19.02 -1.82 2.61
N ASP A 310 -20.13 -1.79 3.33
CA ASP A 310 -20.26 -2.13 4.75
C ASP A 310 -20.83 -3.54 4.97
N ALA A 311 -21.14 -4.26 3.88
CA ALA A 311 -21.82 -5.55 3.92
C ALA A 311 -20.95 -6.72 3.43
N LEU A 312 -19.80 -6.45 2.79
CA LEU A 312 -18.98 -7.48 2.12
C LEU A 312 -18.68 -8.71 2.99
N PHE A 313 -18.38 -8.50 4.27
CA PHE A 313 -18.05 -9.58 5.20
C PHE A 313 -19.16 -9.85 6.24
N LYS A 314 -20.24 -9.07 6.23
CA LYS A 314 -21.25 -9.07 7.28
C LYS A 314 -21.93 -10.43 7.42
N ASP A 315 -22.46 -10.97 6.33
CA ASP A 315 -23.17 -12.26 6.35
C ASP A 315 -22.26 -13.42 6.80
N TYR A 316 -20.98 -13.39 6.39
CA TYR A 316 -19.98 -14.38 6.82
C TYR A 316 -19.75 -14.28 8.33
N VAL A 317 -19.50 -13.07 8.83
CA VAL A 317 -19.25 -12.83 10.26
C VAL A 317 -20.48 -13.18 11.08
N ASP A 318 -21.68 -12.76 10.67
CA ASP A 318 -22.93 -13.05 11.37
C ASP A 318 -23.22 -14.55 11.44
N THR A 319 -22.96 -15.28 10.34
CA THR A 319 -23.11 -16.75 10.30
C THR A 319 -22.22 -17.43 11.35
N PHE A 320 -20.93 -17.10 11.37
CA PHE A 320 -20.00 -17.78 12.29
C PHE A 320 -20.07 -17.23 13.72
N LEU A 321 -20.50 -15.98 13.93
CA LEU A 321 -20.81 -15.45 15.26
C LEU A 321 -22.04 -16.16 15.84
N LYS A 322 -23.10 -16.34 15.06
CA LYS A 322 -24.29 -17.11 15.47
C LYS A 322 -23.91 -18.51 15.93
N ILE A 323 -23.21 -19.27 15.08
CA ILE A 323 -22.77 -20.64 15.41
C ILE A 323 -21.91 -20.65 16.67
N LYS A 324 -20.96 -19.70 16.79
CA LYS A 324 -20.07 -19.58 17.95
C LYS A 324 -20.87 -19.31 19.22
N GLN A 325 -21.87 -18.44 19.16
CA GLN A 325 -22.65 -18.03 20.32
C GLN A 325 -23.61 -19.13 20.75
N GLU A 326 -24.31 -19.77 19.82
CA GLU A 326 -25.16 -20.94 20.07
C GLU A 326 -24.35 -22.08 20.71
N SER A 327 -23.16 -22.37 20.16
CA SER A 327 -22.26 -23.41 20.68
C SER A 327 -21.61 -23.08 22.02
N SER A 328 -21.77 -21.86 22.54
CA SER A 328 -21.22 -21.49 23.85
C SER A 328 -22.12 -21.95 25.01
N GLY A 329 -23.40 -22.22 24.72
CA GLY A 329 -24.44 -22.36 25.73
C GLY A 329 -24.86 -21.01 26.32
N TYR A 330 -25.90 -21.03 27.16
CA TYR A 330 -26.37 -19.85 27.87
C TYR A 330 -25.35 -19.39 28.93
N PRO A 331 -25.28 -18.07 29.21
CA PRO A 331 -24.57 -17.55 30.37
C PRO A 331 -25.02 -18.21 31.67
N LYS A 332 -24.12 -18.33 32.66
CA LYS A 332 -24.42 -18.99 33.95
C LYS A 332 -25.57 -18.33 34.73
N ASN A 333 -25.83 -17.05 34.47
CA ASN A 333 -26.90 -16.26 35.08
C ASN A 333 -28.24 -16.36 34.32
N CYS A 334 -28.30 -17.04 33.18
CA CYS A 334 -29.53 -17.27 32.41
C CYS A 334 -30.11 -18.65 32.72
N VAL A 335 -30.84 -18.75 33.84
CA VAL A 335 -31.40 -20.02 34.34
C VAL A 335 -32.87 -20.18 33.95
N THR A 336 -33.64 -19.10 34.07
CA THR A 336 -35.09 -19.07 33.78
C THR A 336 -35.36 -18.92 32.28
N GLU A 337 -36.54 -19.31 31.83
CA GLU A 337 -36.92 -19.15 30.42
C GLU A 337 -37.03 -17.68 30.02
N GLU A 338 -37.43 -16.81 30.94
CA GLU A 338 -37.46 -15.36 30.74
C GLU A 338 -36.05 -14.81 30.52
N GLN A 339 -35.06 -15.23 31.31
CA GLN A 339 -33.67 -14.81 31.14
C GLN A 339 -33.05 -15.35 29.85
N LYS A 340 -33.42 -16.56 29.43
CA LYS A 340 -32.97 -17.13 28.15
C LYS A 340 -33.56 -16.36 26.97
N GLN A 341 -34.85 -16.01 27.05
CA GLN A 341 -35.51 -15.21 26.01
C GLN A 341 -34.90 -13.81 25.95
N GLN A 342 -34.73 -13.15 27.11
CA GLN A 342 -34.07 -11.86 27.20
C GLN A 342 -32.67 -11.89 26.59
N TYR A 343 -31.88 -12.93 26.86
CA TYR A 343 -30.55 -13.08 26.27
C TYR A 343 -30.58 -13.16 24.73
N VAL A 344 -31.55 -13.88 24.16
CA VAL A 344 -31.72 -13.96 22.70
C VAL A 344 -32.15 -12.62 22.12
N ASP A 345 -33.09 -11.94 22.78
CA ASP A 345 -33.60 -10.63 22.34
C ASP A 345 -32.52 -9.54 22.43
N GLU A 346 -31.70 -9.55 23.50
CA GLU A 346 -30.55 -8.67 23.65
C GLU A 346 -29.50 -8.92 22.57
N TYR A 347 -29.22 -10.19 22.25
CA TYR A 347 -28.27 -10.53 21.20
C TYR A 347 -28.76 -10.06 19.82
N LEU A 348 -30.06 -10.19 19.53
CA LEU A 348 -30.65 -9.63 18.32
C LEU A 348 -30.56 -8.10 18.31
N ALA A 349 -30.88 -7.43 19.42
CA ALA A 349 -30.88 -5.97 19.50
C ALA A 349 -29.47 -5.37 19.36
N VAL A 350 -28.47 -6.01 19.96
CA VAL A 350 -27.08 -5.51 19.97
C VAL A 350 -26.31 -5.94 18.73
N GLU A 351 -26.40 -7.22 18.35
CA GLU A 351 -25.61 -7.77 17.24
C GLU A 351 -26.39 -7.84 15.92
N GLY A 352 -27.72 -7.72 15.93
CA GLY A 352 -28.54 -7.94 14.75
C GLY A 352 -28.64 -9.42 14.34
N ILE A 353 -28.27 -10.34 15.22
CA ILE A 353 -28.20 -11.78 14.94
C ILE A 353 -29.28 -12.50 15.73
N GLN A 354 -30.23 -13.13 15.03
CA GLN A 354 -31.22 -13.99 15.66
C GLN A 354 -30.60 -15.34 16.03
N LEU A 355 -30.49 -15.62 17.34
CA LEU A 355 -30.09 -16.94 17.84
C LEU A 355 -31.26 -17.93 17.79
N ASP A 356 -30.96 -19.20 17.55
CA ASP A 356 -31.89 -20.32 17.60
C ASP A 356 -31.83 -20.98 18.99
N ARG A 357 -32.90 -20.81 19.79
CA ARG A 357 -32.97 -21.29 21.18
C ARG A 357 -32.71 -22.78 21.32
N GLU A 358 -33.11 -23.57 20.33
CA GLU A 358 -32.96 -25.04 20.34
C GLU A 358 -31.52 -25.48 20.06
N LYS A 359 -30.72 -24.60 19.45
CA LYS A 359 -29.31 -24.86 19.15
C LYS A 359 -28.34 -24.30 20.18
N ILE A 360 -28.84 -23.54 21.17
CA ILE A 360 -28.00 -23.00 22.24
C ILE A 360 -27.64 -24.13 23.22
N GLU A 361 -26.48 -24.73 22.98
CA GLU A 361 -25.94 -25.82 23.78
C GLU A 361 -24.41 -25.68 23.87
N HIS A 362 -23.83 -26.07 25.01
CA HIS A 362 -22.39 -26.07 25.17
C HIS A 362 -21.72 -27.13 24.27
N ASN A 363 -21.17 -26.69 23.14
CA ASN A 363 -20.44 -27.53 22.20
C ASN A 363 -19.02 -26.98 21.96
N PRO A 364 -18.01 -27.49 22.68
CA PRO A 364 -16.65 -26.95 22.61
C PRO A 364 -16.00 -27.12 21.22
N GLY A 365 -16.30 -28.21 20.51
CA GLY A 365 -15.76 -28.48 19.18
C GLY A 365 -16.29 -27.49 18.13
N MET A 366 -17.61 -27.29 18.10
CA MET A 366 -18.25 -26.35 17.18
C MET A 366 -17.90 -24.89 17.50
N ARG A 367 -17.78 -24.57 18.80
CA ARG A 367 -17.29 -23.27 19.24
C ARG A 367 -15.86 -23.00 18.79
N ALA A 368 -14.96 -23.99 18.88
CA ALA A 368 -13.59 -23.84 18.43
C ALA A 368 -13.52 -23.64 16.90
N LEU A 369 -14.28 -24.43 16.14
CA LEU A 369 -14.35 -24.31 14.68
C LEU A 369 -14.87 -22.94 14.22
N SER A 370 -15.99 -22.49 14.75
CA SER A 370 -16.58 -21.19 14.42
C SER A 370 -15.66 -20.02 14.79
N LYS A 371 -14.97 -20.10 15.94
CA LYS A 371 -13.92 -19.13 16.31
C LYS A 371 -12.77 -19.12 15.30
N LEU A 372 -12.34 -20.29 14.81
CA LEU A 372 -11.32 -20.38 13.76
C LEU A 372 -11.80 -19.77 12.45
N MET A 373 -13.06 -20.01 12.05
CA MET A 373 -13.65 -19.40 10.85
C MET A 373 -13.62 -17.88 10.92
N LEU A 374 -13.97 -17.29 12.07
CA LEU A 374 -13.92 -15.85 12.29
C LEU A 374 -12.49 -15.28 12.24
N ASN A 375 -11.54 -15.90 12.93
CA ASN A 375 -10.20 -15.33 13.11
C ASN A 375 -9.24 -15.65 11.95
N SER A 376 -9.35 -16.84 11.35
CA SER A 376 -8.44 -17.29 10.29
C SER A 376 -8.82 -16.74 8.91
N PHE A 377 -10.06 -16.29 8.73
CA PHE A 377 -10.50 -15.69 7.47
C PHE A 377 -9.66 -14.46 7.09
N TRP A 378 -9.50 -13.51 8.03
CA TRP A 378 -8.78 -12.26 7.80
C TRP A 378 -7.32 -12.50 7.37
N GLY A 379 -6.66 -13.49 7.97
CA GLY A 379 -5.26 -13.82 7.65
C GLY A 379 -5.03 -14.26 6.20
N MET A 380 -5.98 -14.97 5.56
CA MET A 380 -5.82 -15.37 4.14
C MET A 380 -6.11 -14.26 3.16
N TYR A 381 -7.00 -13.34 3.49
CA TYR A 381 -7.43 -12.30 2.55
C TYR A 381 -6.23 -11.45 2.08
N PHE A 382 -5.16 -11.38 2.89
CA PHE A 382 -3.94 -10.62 2.59
C PHE A 382 -2.67 -11.49 2.42
N LEU A 383 -2.79 -12.82 2.50
CA LEU A 383 -1.65 -13.73 2.27
C LEU A 383 -1.14 -13.61 0.82
N ASN A 384 0.18 -13.77 0.65
CA ASN A 384 0.98 -13.56 -0.57
C ASN A 384 0.22 -13.65 -1.90
N GLY A 385 0.47 -12.67 -2.79
CA GLY A 385 -0.18 -12.39 -4.10
C GLY A 385 -0.17 -13.52 -5.14
N ASN A 386 -0.60 -14.71 -4.75
CA ASN A 386 -0.72 -15.90 -5.58
C ASN A 386 -1.98 -16.73 -5.26
N VAL A 387 -2.73 -16.42 -4.19
CA VAL A 387 -3.91 -17.24 -3.83
C VAL A 387 -5.23 -16.61 -4.28
N LEU A 388 -5.39 -15.28 -4.16
CA LEU A 388 -6.59 -14.61 -4.68
C LEU A 388 -6.59 -14.45 -6.21
N ALA A 389 -5.41 -14.22 -6.81
CA ALA A 389 -5.26 -14.02 -8.26
C ALA A 389 -5.48 -15.26 -9.13
N ARG A 390 -5.49 -16.48 -8.54
CA ARG A 390 -5.59 -17.73 -9.30
C ARG A 390 -6.94 -18.42 -9.25
N THR A 391 -7.88 -17.95 -8.44
CA THR A 391 -9.08 -18.75 -8.22
C THR A 391 -10.39 -18.00 -8.11
N ALA A 392 -10.48 -16.67 -8.22
CA ALA A 392 -11.77 -16.03 -8.47
C ALA A 392 -12.34 -16.56 -9.80
N ARG A 393 -13.59 -17.04 -9.78
CA ARG A 393 -14.28 -17.47 -11.00
C ARG A 393 -14.53 -16.29 -11.90
#